data_AF-A0A954Z980-F1
#
_entry.id   AF-A0A954Z980-F1
#
_cell.length_a   1.000
_cell.length_b   1.000
_cell.length_c   1.000
_cell.angle_alpha   90.00
_cell.angle_beta   90.00
_cell.angle_gamma   90.00
#
_symmetry.space_group_name_H-M   'P 1'
#
loop_
_entity.id
_entity.type
_entity.pdbx_description
1 polymer ?
#
loop_
_entity_poly.entity_id
_entity_poly.type
_entity_poly.pdbx_seq_one_letter_code
_entity_poly.pdbx_strand_id
1 'polypeptide(L)'
;MSSTQMPPQADSSDRGPSHASTSNPTRESRPRDDANMSTLAVHAGEARQKPGDSITDPIFCASTYTFKSTQAVIDYIEQGQDREEYGRYG
;
A
#
# COMPACT_ATOMS: atom_id res chain seq x y z
N MET A 1 28.69 20.19 -74.35
CA MET A 1 29.00 19.32 -73.20
C MET A 1 29.50 20.18 -72.05
N SER A 2 28.65 20.45 -71.05
CA SER A 2 29.08 20.63 -69.65
C SER A 2 27.84 20.85 -68.79
N SER A 3 27.69 19.94 -67.84
CA SER A 3 26.54 19.76 -66.96
C SER A 3 26.35 20.92 -65.98
N THR A 4 25.08 21.26 -65.77
CA THR A 4 24.59 21.97 -64.58
C THR A 4 24.69 21.02 -63.38
N GLN A 5 25.46 21.40 -62.35
CA GLN A 5 25.47 20.71 -61.06
C GLN A 5 24.70 21.55 -60.02
N MET A 6 23.57 21.02 -59.56
CA MET A 6 22.84 21.51 -58.38
C MET A 6 23.54 21.04 -57.09
N PRO A 7 23.58 21.86 -56.02
CA PRO A 7 24.04 21.40 -54.72
C PRO A 7 23.01 20.48 -54.04
N PRO A 8 23.44 19.47 -53.28
CA PRO A 8 22.54 18.56 -52.56
C PRO A 8 21.82 19.28 -51.40
N GLN A 9 20.56 18.92 -51.20
CA GLN A 9 19.72 19.46 -50.13
C GLN A 9 20.26 19.06 -48.75
N ALA A 10 20.15 20.01 -47.82
CA ALA A 10 20.48 19.82 -46.41
C ALA A 10 19.60 18.75 -45.78
N ASP A 11 20.23 17.76 -45.16
CA ASP A 11 19.58 16.74 -44.32
C ASP A 11 19.09 17.41 -43.03
N SER A 12 17.80 17.72 -42.96
CA SER A 12 17.14 18.20 -41.75
C SER A 12 16.73 17.00 -40.88
N SER A 13 17.69 16.40 -40.18
CA SER A 13 17.42 15.40 -39.16
C SER A 13 17.18 16.07 -37.79
N ASP A 14 16.09 16.83 -37.67
CA ASP A 14 15.50 17.16 -36.36
C ASP A 14 14.25 16.30 -36.16
N ARG A 15 14.47 15.04 -35.76
CA ARG A 15 13.40 14.19 -35.24
C ARG A 15 13.49 14.25 -33.72
N GLY A 16 12.78 15.22 -33.14
CA GLY A 16 12.47 15.22 -31.71
C GLY A 16 11.83 13.89 -31.28
N PRO A 17 11.91 13.54 -29.98
CA PRO A 17 11.47 12.24 -29.51
C PRO A 17 9.98 12.07 -29.84
N SER A 18 9.66 11.06 -30.65
CA SER A 18 8.27 10.69 -30.89
C SER A 18 7.67 10.29 -29.55
N HIS A 19 6.75 11.08 -29.04
CA HIS A 19 5.90 10.67 -27.93
C HIS A 19 5.19 9.41 -28.36
N ALA A 20 5.68 8.27 -27.87
CA ALA A 20 5.04 6.98 -28.04
C ALA A 20 3.64 7.12 -27.46
N SER A 21 2.63 7.07 -28.33
CA SER A 21 1.24 6.89 -27.97
C SER A 21 1.18 5.67 -27.06
N THR A 22 1.14 5.92 -25.75
CA THR A 22 1.01 4.86 -24.76
C THR A 22 -0.45 4.43 -24.85
N SER A 23 -0.70 3.43 -25.70
CA SER A 23 -1.95 2.69 -25.70
C SER A 23 -2.19 2.23 -24.27
N ASN A 24 -3.26 2.73 -23.66
CA ASN A 24 -3.66 2.35 -22.32
C ASN A 24 -3.86 0.83 -22.31
N PRO A 25 -3.05 0.03 -21.59
CA PRO A 25 -3.31 -1.40 -21.54
C PRO A 25 -4.63 -1.56 -20.80
N THR A 26 -5.62 -2.16 -21.48
CA THR A 26 -6.85 -2.66 -20.88
C THR A 26 -6.49 -3.29 -19.54
N ARG A 27 -6.99 -2.73 -18.44
CA ARG A 27 -6.76 -3.23 -17.08
C ARG A 27 -7.46 -4.57 -16.98
N GLU A 28 -6.79 -5.61 -17.45
CA GLU A 28 -7.17 -6.99 -17.25
C GLU A 28 -7.28 -7.19 -15.74
N SER A 29 -8.51 -7.42 -15.27
CA SER A 29 -8.82 -7.62 -13.86
C SER A 29 -8.24 -8.97 -13.45
N ARG A 30 -6.95 -8.96 -13.09
CA ARG A 30 -6.32 -10.10 -12.43
C ARG A 30 -7.16 -10.44 -11.18
N PRO A 31 -7.33 -11.73 -10.86
CA PRO A 31 -7.93 -12.15 -9.60
C PRO A 31 -7.29 -11.37 -8.45
N ARG A 32 -8.11 -10.82 -7.55
CA ARG A 32 -7.70 -9.88 -6.50
C ARG A 32 -6.95 -10.56 -5.33
N ASP A 33 -6.24 -11.66 -5.60
CA ASP A 33 -5.81 -12.59 -4.55
C ASP A 33 -4.29 -12.72 -4.37
N ASP A 34 -3.50 -11.86 -4.99
CA ASP A 34 -2.09 -11.70 -4.65
C ASP A 34 -1.88 -10.27 -4.14
N ALA A 35 -2.20 -10.00 -2.88
CA ALA A 35 -1.69 -8.79 -2.27
C ALA A 35 -0.15 -8.85 -2.36
N ASN A 36 0.43 -7.95 -3.14
CA ASN A 36 1.88 -7.91 -3.37
C ASN A 36 2.60 -7.99 -2.02
N MET A 37 3.61 -8.84 -1.91
CA MET A 37 4.33 -9.07 -0.64
C MET A 37 4.85 -7.78 0.00
N SER A 38 5.23 -6.78 -0.82
CA SER A 38 5.63 -5.46 -0.33
C SER A 38 4.50 -4.69 0.35
N THR A 39 3.26 -4.81 -0.13
CA THR A 39 2.08 -4.19 0.48
C THR A 39 1.71 -4.92 1.78
N LEU A 40 1.74 -6.25 1.77
CA LEU A 40 1.48 -7.04 2.98
C LEU A 40 2.52 -6.77 4.06
N ALA A 41 3.81 -6.67 3.70
CA ALA A 41 4.89 -6.37 4.63
C ALA A 41 4.72 -5.01 5.34
N VAL A 42 3.98 -4.07 4.74
CA VAL A 42 3.74 -2.74 5.33
C VAL A 42 2.44 -2.69 6.12
N HIS A 43 1.38 -3.36 5.68
CA HIS A 43 0.02 -3.12 6.20
C HIS A 43 -0.68 -4.35 6.80
N ALA A 44 -0.13 -5.56 6.68
CA ALA A 44 -0.77 -6.74 7.23
C ALA A 44 -0.79 -6.71 8.76
N GLY A 45 -1.91 -7.14 9.36
CA GLY A 45 -2.09 -7.18 10.82
C GLY A 45 -2.55 -5.86 11.44
N GLU A 46 -2.45 -4.73 10.73
CA GLU A 46 -2.91 -3.44 11.24
C GLU A 46 -4.44 -3.31 11.18
N ALA A 47 -5.03 -2.73 12.21
CA ALA A 47 -6.45 -2.34 12.18
C ALA A 47 -6.67 -1.24 11.13
N ARG A 48 -7.82 -1.28 10.44
CA ARG A 48 -8.17 -0.22 9.47
C ARG A 48 -8.31 1.14 10.15
N GLN A 49 -8.85 1.17 11.37
CA GLN A 49 -8.96 2.37 12.20
C GLN A 49 -8.22 2.09 13.50
N LYS A 50 -7.22 2.92 13.77
CA LYS A 50 -6.31 2.77 14.90
C LYS A 50 -6.72 3.70 16.03
N PRO A 51 -6.32 3.40 17.28
CA PRO A 51 -6.64 4.26 18.42
C PRO A 51 -6.21 5.72 18.19
N GLY A 52 -7.13 6.65 18.40
CA GLY A 52 -6.87 8.09 18.22
C GLY A 52 -6.64 8.51 16.77
N ASP A 53 -7.18 7.77 15.80
CA ASP A 53 -7.06 8.03 14.36
C ASP A 53 -5.59 8.08 13.88
N SER A 54 -4.71 7.33 14.55
CA SER A 54 -3.28 7.30 14.24
C SER A 54 -3.00 6.65 12.88
N ILE A 55 -1.92 7.09 12.22
CA ILE A 55 -1.43 6.47 10.99
C ILE A 55 -0.70 5.16 11.31
N THR A 56 0.11 5.14 12.38
CA THR A 56 0.87 3.96 12.84
C THR A 56 0.17 3.26 13.99
N ASP A 57 0.44 1.97 14.20
CA ASP A 57 -0.02 1.29 15.41
C ASP A 57 0.66 1.88 16.65
N PRO A 58 -0.11 2.24 17.70
CA PRO A 58 0.44 2.82 18.92
C PRO A 58 1.16 1.77 19.78
N ILE A 59 2.14 2.21 20.57
CA ILE A 59 2.82 1.37 21.57
C ILE A 59 2.18 1.58 22.93
N PHE A 60 1.52 0.55 23.47
CA PHE A 60 0.95 0.56 24.82
C PHE A 60 1.94 0.00 25.84
N CYS A 61 2.70 0.89 26.49
CA CYS A 61 3.64 0.53 27.56
C CYS A 61 2.90 0.27 28.89
N ALA A 62 2.11 -0.79 28.96
CA ALA A 62 1.35 -1.19 30.15
C ALA A 62 1.67 -2.64 30.55
N SER A 63 1.76 -2.90 31.85
CA SER A 63 1.94 -4.27 32.38
C SER A 63 0.61 -4.99 32.59
N THR A 64 -0.50 -4.27 32.74
CA THR A 64 -1.85 -4.80 32.98
C THR A 64 -2.91 -3.82 32.47
N TYR A 65 -4.13 -4.32 32.22
CA TYR A 65 -5.26 -3.53 31.71
C TYR A 65 -6.43 -3.50 32.70
N THR A 66 -7.11 -2.36 32.78
CA THR A 66 -8.25 -2.16 33.69
C THR A 66 -9.56 -2.69 33.11
N PHE A 67 -10.47 -3.07 33.98
CA PHE A 67 -11.84 -3.43 33.62
C PHE A 67 -12.80 -2.31 34.02
N LYS A 68 -13.81 -2.05 33.19
CA LYS A 68 -14.82 -1.01 33.48
C LYS A 68 -15.65 -1.32 34.73
N SER A 69 -15.89 -2.60 35.01
CA SER A 69 -16.65 -3.07 36.17
C SER A 69 -16.29 -4.52 36.50
N THR A 70 -16.72 -5.00 37.67
CA THR A 70 -16.60 -6.42 38.04
C THR A 70 -17.35 -7.33 37.08
N GLN A 71 -18.51 -6.90 36.55
CA GLN A 71 -19.23 -7.69 35.56
C GLN A 71 -18.40 -7.88 34.28
N ALA A 72 -17.66 -6.84 33.85
CA ALA A 72 -16.82 -6.94 32.66
C ALA A 72 -15.69 -7.97 32.80
N VAL A 73 -15.19 -8.26 34.02
CA VAL A 73 -14.21 -9.34 34.21
C VAL A 73 -14.84 -10.72 34.16
N ILE A 74 -16.05 -10.87 34.71
CA ILE A 74 -16.81 -12.12 34.63
C ILE A 74 -17.12 -12.43 33.17
N ASP A 75 -17.65 -11.46 32.42
CA ASP A 75 -17.99 -11.63 31.01
C ASP A 75 -16.77 -12.02 30.16
N TYR A 76 -15.61 -11.41 30.42
CA TYR A 76 -14.36 -11.75 29.74
C TYR A 76 -13.96 -13.22 29.97
N ILE A 77 -13.98 -13.68 31.22
CA ILE A 77 -13.59 -15.05 31.58
C ILE A 77 -14.57 -16.08 31.01
N GLU A 78 -15.87 -15.80 31.09
CA GLU A 78 -16.92 -16.77 30.74
C GLU A 78 -17.24 -16.80 29.25
N GLN A 79 -17.10 -15.68 28.55
CA GLN A 79 -17.52 -15.54 27.15
C GLN A 79 -16.35 -15.56 26.17
N GLY A 80 -15.10 -15.63 26.66
CA GLY A 80 -13.89 -15.67 25.82
C GLY A 80 -13.75 -14.42 24.96
N GLN A 81 -13.97 -13.24 25.54
CA GLN A 81 -13.88 -11.99 24.79
C GLN A 81 -12.44 -11.75 24.32
N ASP A 82 -12.30 -11.34 23.06
CA ASP A 82 -11.00 -11.05 22.45
C ASP A 82 -10.48 -9.69 22.94
N ARG A 83 -9.66 -9.74 23.99
CA ARG A 83 -9.03 -8.56 24.61
C ARG A 83 -7.82 -8.92 25.45
N GLU A 84 -6.93 -7.96 25.57
CA GLU A 84 -5.73 -8.06 26.40
C GLU A 84 -6.04 -7.99 27.90
N GLU A 85 -5.38 -8.85 28.67
CA GLU A 85 -5.46 -8.91 30.14
C GLU A 85 -4.11 -8.60 30.79
N TYR A 86 -3.06 -9.28 30.33
CA TYR A 86 -1.72 -9.19 30.90
C TYR A 86 -0.68 -9.28 29.79
N GLY A 87 0.18 -8.26 29.67
CA GLY A 87 1.10 -8.10 28.53
C GLY A 87 2.15 -9.22 28.38
N ARG A 88 2.21 -10.19 29.29
CA ARG A 88 3.03 -11.40 29.14
C ARG A 88 2.50 -12.36 28.08
N TYR A 89 1.18 -12.41 27.89
CA TYR A 89 0.57 -13.42 27.03
C TYR A 89 0.56 -13.03 25.55
N GLY A 90 0.76 -11.74 25.28
CA GLY A 90 0.97 -11.21 23.93
C GLY A 90 -0.33 -11.01 23.19
#